data_AF-A0A2C5W225-F1
#
_entry.id   AF-A0A2C5W225-F1
#
_cell.length_a   1.000
_cell.length_b   1.000
_cell.length_c   1.000
_cell.angle_alpha   90.00
_cell.angle_beta   90.00
_cell.angle_gamma   90.00
#
_symmetry.space_group_name_H-M   'P 1'
#
loop_
_entity.id
_entity.type
_entity.pdbx_description
1 polymer ?
#
loop_
_entity_poly.entity_id
_entity_poly.type
_entity_poly.pdbx_seq_one_letter_code
_entity_poly.pdbx_strand_id
1 'polypeptide(L)'
;MTDEDRAMEERFERWVMVSIGMARFEEYLVSLIQDMGQLDAHLCAMDAKIVKADKAQLNAIYGSDSVQQHRTQSYLWVLGAYEILRTLAQRIREGQSDDPSNVEDRIKEARDRFARVRVPLAKFEAAGKHKATDNHIAYPGIDFKCGIAWAVNETDFISRQELSDVFLGALEFVRASKLSRHRDF
;
A
#
# COMPACT_ATOMS: atom_id res chain seq x y z
N MET A 1 23.03 7.55 11.95
CA MET A 1 21.86 7.25 11.11
C MET A 1 22.37 6.60 9.84
N THR A 2 21.92 5.39 9.52
CA THR A 2 22.30 4.72 8.27
C THR A 2 21.52 5.33 7.09
N ASP A 3 21.97 5.11 5.85
CA ASP A 3 21.21 5.55 4.66
C ASP A 3 19.82 4.90 4.59
N GLU A 4 19.66 3.70 5.15
CA GLU A 4 18.36 3.00 5.27
C GLU A 4 17.45 3.71 6.27
N ASP A 5 17.96 4.07 7.44
CA ASP A 5 17.18 4.81 8.45
C ASP A 5 16.69 6.15 7.90
N ARG A 6 17.54 6.86 7.15
CA ARG A 6 17.17 8.13 6.51
C ARG A 6 16.06 7.93 5.47
N ALA A 7 16.17 6.91 4.62
CA ALA A 7 15.14 6.60 3.62
C ALA A 7 13.79 6.22 4.27
N MET A 8 13.82 5.51 5.41
CA MET A 8 12.62 5.20 6.18
C MET A 8 11.98 6.45 6.78
N GLU A 9 12.79 7.35 7.33
CA GLU A 9 12.32 8.63 7.89
C GLU A 9 11.70 9.50 6.81
N GLU A 10 12.38 9.70 5.68
CA GLU A 10 11.85 10.44 4.52
C GLU A 10 10.53 9.84 4.01
N ARG A 11 10.42 8.51 3.98
CA ARG A 11 9.18 7.84 3.58
C ARG A 11 8.06 8.06 4.60
N PHE A 12 8.36 7.96 5.89
CA PHE A 12 7.37 8.19 6.94
C PHE A 12 6.92 9.65 7.00
N GLU A 13 7.80 10.61 6.78
CA GLU A 13 7.45 12.02 6.65
C GLU A 13 6.43 12.27 5.55
N ARG A 14 6.58 11.62 4.38
CA ARG A 14 5.58 11.70 3.31
C ARG A 14 4.20 11.21 3.77
N TRP A 15 4.15 10.11 4.54
CA TRP A 15 2.91 9.61 5.14
C TRP A 15 2.28 10.60 6.12
N VAL A 16 3.09 11.22 6.99
CA VAL A 16 2.62 12.26 7.92
C VAL A 16 2.05 13.46 7.15
N MET A 17 2.73 13.89 6.07
CA MET A 17 2.29 15.02 5.28
C MET A 17 0.94 14.81 4.59
N VAL A 18 0.66 13.59 4.12
CA VAL A 18 -0.64 13.27 3.52
C VAL A 18 -1.72 13.01 4.55
N SER A 19 -1.38 12.52 5.75
CA SER A 19 -2.35 12.18 6.79
C SER A 19 -3.14 13.40 7.28
N ILE A 20 -2.48 14.56 7.39
CA ILE A 20 -3.10 15.82 7.85
C ILE A 20 -4.33 16.17 6.99
N GLY A 21 -4.24 15.93 5.68
CA GLY A 21 -5.34 16.20 4.76
C GLY A 21 -6.54 15.27 4.92
N MET A 22 -6.40 14.15 5.62
CA MET A 22 -7.44 13.12 5.71
C MET A 22 -8.53 13.44 6.73
N ALA A 23 -8.28 14.37 7.67
CA ALA A 23 -9.25 14.81 8.68
C ALA A 23 -10.58 15.29 8.07
N ARG A 24 -10.54 15.81 6.83
CA ARG A 24 -11.74 16.26 6.11
C ARG A 24 -12.69 15.13 5.71
N PHE A 25 -12.18 13.90 5.59
CA PHE A 25 -12.99 12.72 5.35
C PHE A 25 -13.47 12.14 6.68
N GLU A 26 -12.56 11.97 7.63
CA GLU A 26 -12.83 11.44 8.97
C GLU A 26 -11.65 11.79 9.88
N GLU A 27 -11.91 12.29 11.10
CA GLU A 27 -10.85 12.78 11.99
C GLU A 27 -9.88 11.66 12.37
N TYR A 28 -10.42 10.47 12.65
CA TYR A 28 -9.63 9.29 13.01
C TYR A 28 -8.70 8.79 11.89
N LEU A 29 -8.94 9.18 10.62
CA LEU A 29 -8.05 8.77 9.53
C LEU A 29 -6.66 9.40 9.63
N VAL A 30 -6.49 10.52 10.35
CA VAL A 30 -5.17 11.15 10.50
C VAL A 30 -4.21 10.22 11.21
N SER A 31 -4.59 9.72 12.40
CA SER A 31 -3.76 8.80 13.17
C SER A 31 -3.63 7.45 12.46
N LEU A 32 -4.72 6.94 11.87
CA LEU A 32 -4.67 5.67 11.17
C LEU A 32 -3.70 5.68 9.98
N ILE A 33 -3.66 6.77 9.20
CA ILE A 33 -2.69 6.87 8.09
C ILE A 33 -1.25 7.00 8.59
N GLN A 34 -1.03 7.66 9.72
CA GLN A 34 0.31 7.70 10.35
C GLN A 34 0.73 6.30 10.80
N ASP A 35 -0.13 5.55 11.49
CA ASP A 35 0.15 4.17 11.92
C ASP A 35 0.43 3.26 10.71
N MET A 36 -0.37 3.37 9.65
CA MET A 36 -0.18 2.65 8.39
C MET A 36 1.14 3.04 7.71
N GLY A 37 1.53 4.31 7.76
CA GLY A 37 2.77 4.81 7.20
C GLY A 37 4.01 4.35 7.98
N GLN A 38 3.91 4.28 9.30
CA GLN A 38 4.98 3.74 10.15
C GLN A 38 5.19 2.25 9.87
N LEU A 39 4.08 1.49 9.80
CA LEU A 39 4.14 0.07 9.44
C LEU A 39 4.70 -0.12 8.03
N ASP A 40 4.30 0.70 7.06
CA ASP A 40 4.84 0.66 5.70
C ASP A 40 6.36 0.90 5.67
N ALA A 41 6.86 1.94 6.36
CA ALA A 41 8.29 2.22 6.42
C ALA A 41 9.07 1.04 7.02
N HIS A 42 8.53 0.42 8.08
CA HIS A 42 9.10 -0.79 8.67
C HIS A 42 9.13 -1.97 7.68
N LEU A 43 8.02 -2.24 7.00
CA LEU A 43 7.93 -3.33 6.04
C LEU A 43 8.86 -3.11 4.84
N CYS A 44 8.99 -1.87 4.35
CA CYS A 44 9.95 -1.51 3.29
C CYS A 44 11.39 -1.80 3.70
N ALA A 45 11.76 -1.51 4.94
CA ALA A 45 13.10 -1.79 5.44
C ALA A 45 13.37 -3.29 5.53
N MET A 46 12.38 -4.08 5.94
CA MET A 46 12.48 -5.54 5.93
C MET A 46 12.57 -6.11 4.52
N ASP A 47 11.77 -5.60 3.58
CA ASP A 47 11.86 -5.97 2.16
C ASP A 47 13.27 -5.68 1.60
N ALA A 48 13.84 -4.51 1.91
CA ALA A 48 15.20 -4.14 1.50
C ALA A 48 16.27 -5.08 2.07
N LYS A 49 16.12 -5.51 3.33
CA LYS A 49 17.02 -6.50 3.95
C LYS A 49 16.95 -7.84 3.24
N ILE A 50 15.75 -8.30 2.87
CA ILE A 50 15.56 -9.55 2.12
C ILE A 50 16.23 -9.47 0.75
N VAL A 51 16.07 -8.35 0.04
CA VAL A 51 16.66 -8.11 -1.29
C VAL A 51 18.19 -8.09 -1.25
N LYS A 52 18.78 -7.52 -0.18
CA LYS A 52 20.24 -7.40 -0.02
C LYS A 52 20.91 -8.64 0.58
N ALA A 53 20.12 -9.58 1.13
CA ALA A 53 20.66 -10.72 1.86
C ALA A 53 21.40 -11.71 0.94
N ASP A 54 22.57 -12.16 1.37
CA ASP A 54 23.25 -13.31 0.76
C ASP A 54 22.58 -14.64 1.15
N LYS A 55 23.03 -15.76 0.57
CA LYS A 55 22.45 -17.09 0.85
C LYS A 55 22.48 -17.49 2.34
N ALA A 56 23.53 -17.13 3.08
CA ALA A 56 23.65 -17.46 4.50
C ALA A 56 22.71 -16.58 5.34
N GLN A 57 22.59 -15.30 5.01
CA GLN A 57 21.67 -14.36 5.62
C GLN A 57 20.21 -14.70 5.34
N LEU A 58 19.90 -15.13 4.10
CA LEU A 58 18.57 -15.63 3.74
C LEU A 58 18.20 -16.84 4.60
N ASN A 59 19.10 -17.82 4.76
CA ASN A 59 18.84 -18.98 5.62
C ASN A 59 18.57 -18.59 7.07
N ALA A 60 19.26 -17.57 7.60
CA ALA A 60 18.98 -17.04 8.93
C ALA A 60 17.63 -16.31 9.01
N ILE A 61 17.27 -15.54 7.98
CA ILE A 61 15.98 -14.87 7.85
C ILE A 61 14.85 -15.92 7.82
N TYR A 62 14.96 -16.94 6.96
CA TYR A 62 13.98 -18.04 6.84
C TYR A 62 13.93 -18.95 8.07
N GLY A 63 15.04 -19.12 8.78
CA GLY A 63 15.14 -19.95 9.99
C GLY A 63 14.54 -19.31 11.24
N SER A 64 14.12 -18.05 11.16
CA SER A 64 13.43 -17.33 12.24
C SER A 64 11.95 -17.15 11.90
N ASP A 65 11.07 -17.10 12.90
CA ASP A 65 9.63 -16.79 12.75
C ASP A 65 9.36 -15.42 12.06
N SER A 66 10.42 -14.62 11.84
CA SER A 66 10.36 -13.26 11.30
C SER A 66 9.78 -13.18 9.88
N VAL A 67 10.04 -14.16 8.99
CA VAL A 67 9.52 -14.11 7.61
C VAL A 67 8.02 -14.35 7.55
N GLN A 68 7.52 -15.29 8.36
CA GLN A 68 6.10 -15.58 8.42
C GLN A 68 5.33 -14.39 9.02
N GLN A 69 5.90 -13.77 10.07
CA GLN A 69 5.38 -12.54 10.65
C GLN A 69 5.38 -11.39 9.64
N HIS A 70 6.49 -11.16 8.93
CA HIS A 70 6.62 -10.12 7.89
C HIS A 70 5.58 -10.29 6.79
N ARG A 71 5.39 -11.53 6.31
CA ARG A 71 4.36 -11.86 5.32
C ARG A 71 2.95 -11.57 5.85
N THR A 72 2.67 -11.93 7.10
CA THR A 72 1.37 -11.69 7.74
C THR A 72 1.08 -10.20 7.91
N GLN A 73 2.07 -9.43 8.37
CA GLN A 73 1.96 -7.97 8.47
C GLN A 73 1.76 -7.33 7.10
N SER A 74 2.45 -7.82 6.07
CA SER A 74 2.25 -7.37 4.68
C SER A 74 0.82 -7.61 4.20
N TYR A 75 0.22 -8.75 4.55
CA TYR A 75 -1.18 -9.04 4.25
C TYR A 75 -2.15 -8.10 4.94
N LEU A 76 -1.98 -7.89 6.25
CA LEU A 76 -2.83 -6.99 7.04
C LEU A 76 -2.69 -5.54 6.56
N TRP A 77 -1.49 -5.13 6.18
CA TRP A 77 -1.24 -3.81 5.60
C TRP A 77 -1.97 -3.62 4.27
N VAL A 78 -1.88 -4.59 3.34
CA VAL A 78 -2.60 -4.54 2.05
C VAL A 78 -4.12 -4.49 2.25
N LEU A 79 -4.65 -5.28 3.20
CA LEU A 79 -6.06 -5.25 3.59
C LEU A 79 -6.48 -3.86 4.10
N GLY A 80 -5.73 -3.31 5.08
CA GLY A 80 -6.04 -2.01 5.66
C GLY A 80 -6.00 -0.88 4.63
N ALA A 81 -4.95 -0.85 3.80
CA ALA A 81 -4.81 0.14 2.72
C ALA A 81 -5.95 0.06 1.69
N TYR A 82 -6.35 -1.15 1.29
CA TYR A 82 -7.49 -1.35 0.40
C TYR A 82 -8.80 -0.82 1.00
N GLU A 83 -9.08 -1.13 2.26
CA GLU A 83 -10.33 -0.69 2.92
C GLU A 83 -10.38 0.83 3.10
N ILE A 84 -9.24 1.48 3.37
CA ILE A 84 -9.14 2.94 3.39
C ILE A 84 -9.45 3.51 2.00
N LEU A 85 -8.79 3.03 0.94
CA LEU A 85 -9.02 3.47 -0.43
C LEU A 85 -10.48 3.26 -0.87
N ARG A 86 -11.08 2.12 -0.51
CA ARG A 86 -12.50 1.83 -0.76
C ARG A 86 -13.41 2.84 -0.06
N THR A 87 -13.12 3.15 1.20
CA THR A 87 -13.89 4.10 2.00
C THR A 87 -13.78 5.51 1.46
N LEU A 88 -12.57 5.96 1.10
CA LEU A 88 -12.34 7.27 0.46
C LEU A 88 -13.10 7.38 -0.87
N ALA A 89 -13.00 6.37 -1.74
CA ALA A 89 -13.73 6.34 -3.01
C ALA A 89 -15.26 6.44 -2.79
N GLN A 90 -15.77 5.74 -1.77
CA GLN A 90 -17.18 5.78 -1.43
C GLN A 90 -17.62 7.17 -0.97
N ARG A 91 -16.89 7.79 -0.03
CA ARG A 91 -17.21 9.13 0.50
C ARG A 91 -17.19 10.20 -0.59
N ILE A 92 -16.20 10.16 -1.49
CA ILE A 92 -16.13 11.11 -2.63
C ILE A 92 -17.37 10.94 -3.53
N ARG A 93 -17.66 9.70 -3.93
CA ARG A 93 -18.81 9.38 -4.79
C ARG A 93 -20.16 9.78 -4.18
N GLU A 94 -20.30 9.67 -2.86
CA GLU A 94 -21.52 10.02 -2.12
C GLU A 94 -21.63 11.53 -1.82
N GLY A 95 -20.71 12.35 -2.34
CA GLY A 95 -20.73 13.81 -2.15
C GLY A 95 -20.33 14.25 -0.75
N GLN A 96 -19.70 13.38 0.03
CA GLN A 96 -19.19 13.69 1.38
C GLN A 96 -17.78 14.31 1.35
N SER A 97 -17.29 14.67 0.16
CA SER A 97 -16.07 15.44 -0.05
C SER A 97 -16.31 16.49 -1.13
N ASP A 98 -15.60 17.61 -1.04
CA ASP A 98 -15.57 18.67 -2.04
C ASP A 98 -14.47 18.45 -3.11
N ASP A 99 -13.94 17.22 -3.19
CA ASP A 99 -12.87 16.85 -4.10
C ASP A 99 -13.37 16.68 -5.55
N PRO A 100 -12.58 17.11 -6.56
CA PRO A 100 -12.94 16.98 -7.97
C PRO A 100 -12.93 15.52 -8.48
N SER A 101 -13.57 15.28 -9.63
CA SER A 101 -13.70 13.94 -10.23
C SER A 101 -12.37 13.23 -10.49
N ASN A 102 -11.32 13.98 -10.87
CA ASN A 102 -9.99 13.41 -11.07
C ASN A 102 -9.36 12.83 -9.79
N VAL A 103 -9.75 13.33 -8.60
CA VAL A 103 -9.35 12.74 -7.31
C VAL A 103 -10.09 11.42 -7.08
N GLU A 104 -11.38 11.37 -7.37
CA GLU A 104 -12.16 10.13 -7.31
C GLU A 104 -11.54 9.05 -8.20
N ASP A 105 -11.19 9.39 -9.44
CA ASP A 105 -10.59 8.49 -10.41
C ASP A 105 -9.22 7.97 -9.93
N ARG A 106 -8.39 8.85 -9.37
CA ARG A 106 -7.08 8.47 -8.81
C ARG A 106 -7.22 7.49 -7.64
N ILE A 107 -8.15 7.74 -6.71
CA ILE A 107 -8.41 6.83 -5.59
C ILE A 107 -8.96 5.48 -6.09
N LYS A 108 -9.87 5.50 -7.09
CA LYS A 108 -10.41 4.28 -7.70
C LYS A 108 -9.34 3.45 -8.39
N GLU A 109 -8.43 4.09 -9.14
CA GLU A 109 -7.32 3.43 -9.80
C GLU A 109 -6.41 2.72 -8.78
N ALA A 110 -6.03 3.44 -7.71
CA ALA A 110 -5.25 2.86 -6.62
C ALA A 110 -5.97 1.68 -5.97
N ARG A 111 -7.25 1.85 -5.60
CA ARG A 111 -8.09 0.78 -5.04
C ARG A 111 -8.14 -0.45 -5.96
N ASP A 112 -8.33 -0.24 -7.26
CA ASP A 112 -8.43 -1.32 -8.25
C ASP A 112 -7.11 -2.08 -8.38
N ARG A 113 -5.96 -1.41 -8.23
CA ARG A 113 -4.65 -2.07 -8.18
C ARG A 113 -4.54 -3.02 -6.98
N PHE A 114 -4.96 -2.57 -5.80
CA PHE A 114 -5.05 -3.43 -4.61
C PHE A 114 -6.06 -4.56 -4.79
N ALA A 115 -7.21 -4.28 -5.42
CA ALA A 115 -8.25 -5.27 -5.67
C ALA A 115 -7.76 -6.44 -6.53
N ARG A 116 -6.73 -6.24 -7.38
CA ARG A 116 -6.12 -7.29 -8.19
C ARG A 116 -5.34 -8.31 -7.37
N VAL A 117 -4.63 -7.89 -6.32
CA VAL A 117 -4.06 -8.82 -5.33
C VAL A 117 -5.18 -9.52 -4.54
N ARG A 118 -6.41 -8.97 -4.57
CA ARG A 118 -7.55 -9.25 -3.69
C ARG A 118 -7.14 -9.05 -2.24
N VAL A 119 -8.09 -8.69 -1.38
CA VAL A 119 -7.83 -8.66 0.05
C VAL A 119 -7.37 -10.06 0.46
N PRO A 120 -6.09 -10.23 0.78
CA PRO A 120 -5.63 -11.53 1.18
C PRO A 120 -6.33 -11.82 2.50
N LEU A 121 -6.85 -13.04 2.67
CA LEU A 121 -7.69 -13.47 3.79
C LEU A 121 -9.21 -13.22 3.66
N ALA A 122 -9.71 -12.42 2.69
CA ALA A 122 -11.16 -12.15 2.62
C ALA A 122 -11.88 -12.74 1.40
N LYS A 123 -11.19 -12.95 0.26
CA LYS A 123 -11.82 -13.45 -0.96
C LYS A 123 -10.89 -14.41 -1.71
N PHE A 124 -11.27 -15.69 -1.76
CA PHE A 124 -10.57 -16.76 -2.49
C PHE A 124 -11.11 -16.87 -3.93
N GLU A 125 -10.92 -15.83 -4.75
CA GLU A 125 -11.21 -15.86 -6.19
C GLU A 125 -10.50 -14.68 -6.89
N ALA A 126 -10.13 -14.81 -8.16
CA ALA A 126 -9.59 -13.71 -8.96
C ALA A 126 -10.54 -12.50 -9.02
N ALA A 127 -10.01 -11.28 -9.04
CA ALA A 127 -10.80 -10.05 -9.15
C ALA A 127 -11.70 -10.06 -10.40
N GLY A 128 -12.87 -9.42 -10.35
CA GLY A 128 -13.88 -9.49 -11.42
C GLY A 128 -13.33 -9.23 -12.83
N LYS A 129 -12.54 -8.16 -12.99
CA LYS A 129 -11.87 -7.78 -14.25
C LYS A 129 -10.79 -8.78 -14.71
N HIS A 130 -10.32 -9.65 -13.82
CA HIS A 130 -9.20 -10.56 -14.03
C HIS A 130 -9.58 -12.05 -13.88
N LYS A 131 -10.87 -12.38 -13.81
CA LYS A 131 -11.35 -13.78 -13.63
C LYS A 131 -10.84 -14.75 -14.70
N ALA A 132 -10.54 -14.26 -15.90
CA ALA A 132 -10.07 -15.07 -17.02
C ALA A 132 -8.54 -15.20 -17.08
N THR A 133 -7.79 -14.34 -16.39
CA THR A 133 -6.33 -14.21 -16.57
C THR A 133 -5.54 -14.49 -15.30
N ASP A 134 -6.13 -14.23 -14.13
CA ASP A 134 -5.46 -14.34 -12.85
C ASP A 134 -5.81 -15.67 -12.17
N ASN A 135 -4.89 -16.14 -11.34
CA ASN A 135 -5.02 -17.31 -10.50
C ASN A 135 -6.22 -17.21 -9.55
N HIS A 136 -6.70 -18.36 -9.04
CA HIS A 136 -7.78 -18.39 -8.07
C HIS A 136 -7.48 -17.54 -6.82
N ILE A 137 -6.22 -17.47 -6.40
CA ILE A 137 -5.71 -16.52 -5.41
C ILE A 137 -4.41 -15.90 -5.91
N ALA A 138 -4.08 -14.70 -5.42
CA ALA A 138 -2.74 -14.14 -5.60
C ALA A 138 -1.78 -14.84 -4.62
N TYR A 139 -0.83 -15.62 -5.13
CA TYR A 139 0.05 -16.44 -4.29
C TYR A 139 1.18 -15.59 -3.71
N PRO A 140 1.34 -15.54 -2.37
CA PRO A 140 2.41 -14.77 -1.75
C PRO A 140 3.76 -15.44 -1.96
N GLY A 141 4.79 -14.63 -2.15
CA GLY A 141 6.17 -15.09 -2.28
C GLY A 141 7.15 -14.05 -1.76
N ILE A 142 8.41 -14.46 -1.69
CA ILE A 142 9.53 -13.54 -1.62
C ILE A 142 10.11 -13.45 -3.02
N ASP A 143 10.18 -12.23 -3.52
CA ASP A 143 10.89 -11.87 -4.74
C ASP A 143 12.22 -11.20 -4.35
N PHE A 144 13.34 -11.73 -4.86
CA PHE A 144 14.67 -11.25 -4.50
C PHE A 144 15.02 -9.88 -5.08
N LYS A 145 14.14 -9.25 -5.87
CA LYS A 145 14.31 -7.89 -6.38
C LYS A 145 13.49 -6.87 -5.59
N CYS A 146 12.35 -7.28 -5.01
CA CYS A 146 11.42 -6.34 -4.37
C CYS A 146 10.85 -6.77 -3.00
N GLY A 147 11.28 -7.89 -2.42
CA GLY A 147 10.83 -8.35 -1.11
C GLY A 147 9.51 -9.13 -1.19
N ILE A 148 8.53 -8.81 -0.35
CA ILE A 148 7.22 -9.50 -0.40
C ILE A 148 6.45 -9.11 -1.66
N ALA A 149 6.00 -10.12 -2.41
CA ALA A 149 5.21 -9.95 -3.63
C ALA A 149 4.14 -11.04 -3.78
N TRP A 150 3.19 -10.79 -4.67
CA TRP A 150 2.12 -11.71 -5.02
C TRP A 150 2.15 -12.04 -6.51
N ALA A 151 2.21 -13.34 -6.83
CA ALA A 151 2.01 -13.84 -8.17
C ALA A 151 0.51 -13.86 -8.47
N VAL A 152 0.03 -12.97 -9.34
CA VAL A 152 -1.38 -12.93 -9.75
C VAL A 152 -1.66 -13.84 -10.93
N ASN A 153 -0.65 -14.12 -11.76
CA ASN A 153 -0.65 -15.18 -12.76
C ASN A 153 0.80 -15.67 -12.99
N GLU A 154 1.08 -16.42 -14.04
CA GLU A 154 2.41 -16.98 -14.32
C GLU A 154 3.48 -15.91 -14.66
N THR A 155 3.07 -14.75 -15.16
CA THR A 155 3.98 -13.70 -15.65
C THR A 155 3.93 -12.41 -14.85
N ASP A 156 2.83 -12.18 -14.13
CA ASP A 156 2.57 -10.93 -13.42
C ASP A 156 2.74 -11.09 -11.92
N PHE A 157 3.57 -10.21 -11.37
CA PHE A 157 3.81 -10.09 -9.94
C PHE A 157 3.49 -8.66 -9.49
N ILE A 158 2.94 -8.54 -8.29
CA ILE A 158 2.64 -7.26 -7.65
C ILE A 158 3.39 -7.24 -6.33
N SER A 159 4.32 -6.30 -6.14
CA SER A 159 5.06 -6.20 -4.88
C SER A 159 4.29 -5.39 -3.85
N ARG A 160 4.55 -5.65 -2.56
CA ARG A 160 3.98 -4.86 -1.47
C ARG A 160 4.45 -3.41 -1.54
N GLN A 161 5.73 -3.19 -1.87
CA GLN A 161 6.26 -1.84 -2.03
C GLN A 161 5.56 -1.10 -3.18
N GLU A 162 5.28 -1.76 -4.31
CA GLU A 162 4.53 -1.16 -5.43
C GLU A 162 3.13 -0.71 -4.97
N LEU A 163 2.39 -1.57 -4.27
CA LEU A 163 1.09 -1.21 -3.71
C LEU A 163 1.20 -0.03 -2.75
N SER A 164 2.25 0.00 -1.94
CA SER A 164 2.45 1.12 -1.04
C SER A 164 2.77 2.43 -1.74
N ASP A 165 3.55 2.39 -2.81
CA ASP A 165 3.87 3.58 -3.60
C ASP A 165 2.62 4.08 -4.33
N VAL A 166 1.77 3.17 -4.82
CA VAL A 166 0.46 3.50 -5.39
C VAL A 166 -0.45 4.17 -4.36
N PHE A 167 -0.51 3.65 -3.13
CA PHE A 167 -1.35 4.24 -2.09
C PHE A 167 -0.85 5.62 -1.66
N LEU A 168 0.44 5.74 -1.34
CA LEU A 168 1.04 7.00 -0.93
C LEU A 168 0.90 8.06 -2.05
N GLY A 169 1.20 7.69 -3.29
CA GLY A 169 1.08 8.58 -4.45
C GLY A 169 -0.36 9.05 -4.70
N ALA A 170 -1.36 8.19 -4.45
CA ALA A 170 -2.76 8.60 -4.52
C ALA A 170 -3.11 9.65 -3.47
N LEU A 171 -2.63 9.49 -2.22
CA LEU A 171 -2.86 10.47 -1.16
C LEU A 171 -2.09 11.78 -1.37
N GLU A 172 -0.88 11.72 -1.95
CA GLU A 172 -0.12 12.90 -2.35
C GLU A 172 -0.85 13.69 -3.42
N PHE A 173 -1.43 13.00 -4.42
CA PHE A 173 -2.26 13.63 -5.44
C PHE A 173 -3.49 14.31 -4.84
N VAL A 174 -4.17 13.64 -3.91
CA VAL A 174 -5.33 14.17 -3.17
C VAL A 174 -4.96 15.45 -2.41
N ARG A 175 -3.79 15.46 -1.75
CA ARG A 175 -3.27 16.63 -1.04
C ARG A 175 -2.92 17.77 -2.01
N ALA A 176 -2.18 17.49 -3.08
CA ALA A 176 -1.77 18.49 -4.07
C ALA A 176 -2.97 19.14 -4.77
N SER A 177 -4.00 18.34 -5.09
CA SER A 177 -5.25 18.82 -5.68
C SER A 177 -5.98 19.80 -4.75
N LYS A 178 -5.97 19.57 -3.43
CA LYS A 178 -6.56 20.50 -2.46
C LYS A 178 -5.76 21.80 -2.34
N LEU A 179 -4.43 21.72 -2.26
CA LEU A 179 -3.57 22.90 -2.10
C LEU A 179 -3.60 23.82 -3.33
N SER A 180 -3.69 23.25 -4.53
CA SER A 180 -3.78 24.03 -5.77
C SER A 180 -5.06 24.87 -5.80
N ARG A 181 -6.19 24.31 -5.35
CA ARG A 181 -7.47 25.05 -5.24
C ARG A 181 -7.40 26.24 -4.29
N HIS A 182 -6.59 26.20 -3.25
CA HIS A 182 -6.45 27.33 -2.31
C HIS A 182 -5.55 28.45 -2.83
N ARG A 183 -4.81 28.25 -3.93
CA ARG A 183 -3.96 29.28 -4.55
C ARG A 183 -4.65 30.09 -5.65
N ASP A 184 -5.78 29.60 -6.14
CA ASP A 184 -6.56 30.20 -7.23
C ASP A 184 -7.67 31.15 -6.75
N PHE A 185 -7.71 31.46 -5.44
CA PHE A 185 -8.56 32.46 -4.80
C PHE A 185 -7.71 33.54 -4.13
#